data_AF-A0A222PBM7-F1
#
_entry.id   AF-A0A222PBM7-F1
#
_cell.length_a   1.000
_cell.length_b   1.000
_cell.length_c   1.000
_cell.angle_alpha   90.00
_cell.angle_beta   90.00
_cell.angle_gamma   90.00
#
_symmetry.space_group_name_H-M   'P 1'
#
loop_
_entity.id
_entity.type
_entity.pdbx_description
1 polymer ?
#
loop_
_entity_poly.entity_id
_entity_poly.type
_entity_poly.pdbx_seq_one_letter_code
_entity_poly.pdbx_strand_id
1 'polypeptide(L)'
;MILMIDNYDSFVFNVEQYLKELSCEEVKTVRNDEISIEEIRKLNPSKIVLSPGPKHPKDSGVCLEILKEIEDIPILGICLGHQAIGYTFGSQIKRMENPMHGKSSEIEVLYDNSKLFRDLPKKFNVMRYHSLYVDEDTLSPDLIVAAKSKDGVIMAIEHKNKDIYGIQFHPESFFTEYGKKIIENFVKLDNKNKREVEIKKELKNMEKNESLKKYLKKLQDNISLTDSDFREICEIIDSKNYNIVQLGALLVLISEKSLYPESLTAFVKNILAYSTTFEDESDMIDVCGTGGDGFKTINVSTAVAFILGAMGIKVAKHGNRAVSSKSGSSDVLDKLGVPLENNLINQINKLENKNLAFFHAPFFHKLVGEVREVRGELGIRTVFNVLGPLLHPNRKLKYQLVGLYHEPVHRLYAETLQLLGREHALVVRGNDGLDEITICDDTKIIEVKRDQILEYTISPESFGFKRAFHSEIEGGTAEENAEILKRILKGEEKSAKFDIVVLNAMFGLYTANMVDHPAKAKELILEAIESGKVYEFYENYTK
;
A
#
# COMPACT_ATOMS: atom_id res chain seq x y z
N MET A 1 -12.12 -3.46 -26.15
CA MET A 1 -12.59 -4.61 -26.96
C MET A 1 -14.07 -4.48 -27.20
N ILE A 2 -14.57 -4.98 -28.33
CA ILE A 2 -15.99 -5.08 -28.66
C ILE A 2 -16.45 -6.50 -28.35
N LEU A 3 -17.55 -6.64 -27.61
CA LEU A 3 -18.15 -7.94 -27.30
C LEU A 3 -19.32 -8.21 -28.26
N MET A 4 -19.29 -9.35 -28.95
CA MET A 4 -20.38 -9.84 -29.79
C MET A 4 -21.06 -11.02 -29.09
N ILE A 5 -22.37 -10.95 -28.91
CA ILE A 5 -23.19 -12.05 -28.41
C ILE A 5 -23.80 -12.79 -29.58
N ASP A 6 -23.36 -14.03 -29.80
CA ASP A 6 -23.84 -14.94 -30.84
C ASP A 6 -25.13 -15.65 -30.39
N ASN A 7 -26.23 -15.37 -31.10
CA ASN A 7 -27.53 -16.01 -30.91
C ASN A 7 -27.73 -17.22 -31.86
N TYR A 8 -26.66 -17.90 -32.28
CA TYR A 8 -26.66 -19.06 -33.18
C TYR A 8 -27.13 -18.76 -34.60
N ASP A 9 -26.66 -17.65 -35.18
CA ASP A 9 -26.99 -17.27 -36.56
C ASP A 9 -25.85 -17.50 -37.56
N SER A 10 -26.19 -17.85 -38.80
CA SER A 10 -25.20 -18.12 -39.84
C SER A 10 -24.42 -16.88 -40.29
N PHE A 11 -24.92 -15.68 -40.02
CA PHE A 11 -24.34 -14.42 -40.48
C PHE A 11 -23.51 -13.68 -39.41
N VAL A 12 -23.42 -14.20 -38.17
CA VAL A 12 -22.67 -13.54 -37.07
C VAL A 12 -21.22 -13.24 -37.45
N PHE A 13 -20.55 -14.17 -38.12
CA PHE A 13 -19.15 -13.99 -38.53
C PHE A 13 -18.96 -12.92 -39.62
N ASN A 14 -19.99 -12.61 -40.42
CA ASN A 14 -19.92 -11.51 -41.38
C ASN A 14 -20.01 -10.16 -40.65
N VAL A 15 -20.84 -10.06 -39.61
CA VAL A 15 -20.90 -8.87 -38.74
C VAL A 15 -19.60 -8.72 -37.96
N GLU A 16 -19.06 -9.83 -37.42
CA GLU A 16 -17.75 -9.84 -36.75
C GLU A 16 -16.64 -9.33 -37.67
N GLN A 17 -16.63 -9.77 -38.94
CA GLN A 17 -15.67 -9.30 -39.93
C GLN A 17 -15.81 -7.78 -40.18
N TYR A 18 -17.03 -7.25 -40.27
CA TYR A 18 -17.25 -5.81 -40.39
C TYR A 18 -16.71 -5.04 -39.18
N LEU A 19 -16.91 -5.55 -37.96
CA LEU A 19 -16.37 -4.92 -36.75
C LEU A 19 -14.85 -4.91 -36.75
N LYS A 20 -14.21 -6.01 -37.14
CA LYS A 20 -12.75 -6.12 -37.25
C LYS A 20 -12.16 -5.20 -38.33
N GLU A 21 -12.87 -4.99 -39.43
CA GLU A 21 -12.43 -4.09 -40.50
C GLU A 21 -12.60 -2.61 -40.14
N LEU A 22 -13.59 -2.28 -39.29
CA LEU A 22 -13.97 -0.90 -38.97
C LEU A 22 -13.43 -0.40 -37.63
N SER A 23 -12.80 -1.27 -36.84
CA SER A 23 -12.25 -0.96 -35.52
C SER A 23 -10.85 -1.54 -35.34
N CYS A 24 -10.00 -0.82 -34.59
CA CYS A 24 -8.72 -1.38 -34.11
C CYS A 24 -8.88 -2.16 -32.79
N GLU A 25 -10.09 -2.22 -32.23
CA GLU A 25 -10.36 -2.96 -31.01
C GLU A 25 -10.50 -4.46 -31.28
N GLU A 26 -9.97 -5.27 -30.36
CA GLU A 26 -10.23 -6.71 -30.35
C GLU A 26 -11.75 -6.97 -30.32
N VAL A 27 -12.22 -7.88 -31.18
CA VAL A 27 -13.60 -8.34 -31.20
C VAL A 27 -13.65 -9.74 -30.61
N LYS A 28 -14.43 -9.91 -29.53
CA LYS A 28 -14.63 -11.20 -28.87
C LYS A 28 -16.08 -11.65 -29.07
N THR A 29 -16.27 -12.79 -29.72
CA THR A 29 -17.58 -13.40 -29.94
C THR A 29 -17.82 -14.51 -28.92
N VAL A 30 -18.95 -14.49 -28.21
CA VAL A 30 -19.35 -15.50 -27.22
C VAL A 30 -20.83 -15.83 -27.41
N ARG A 31 -21.22 -17.08 -27.20
CA ARG A 31 -22.63 -17.48 -27.34
C ARG A 31 -23.50 -16.91 -26.21
N ASN A 32 -24.78 -16.72 -26.50
CA ASN A 32 -25.74 -16.11 -25.59
C ASN A 32 -26.05 -16.92 -24.30
N ASP A 33 -25.51 -18.14 -24.19
CA ASP A 33 -25.61 -19.07 -23.07
C ASP A 33 -24.26 -19.43 -22.44
N GLU A 34 -23.15 -18.81 -22.90
CA GLU A 34 -21.77 -19.12 -22.46
C GLU A 34 -21.10 -17.98 -21.68
N ILE A 35 -21.83 -16.92 -21.32
CA ILE A 35 -21.30 -15.76 -20.57
C ILE A 35 -22.33 -15.17 -19.62
N SER A 36 -21.90 -14.76 -18.43
CA SER A 36 -22.73 -14.06 -17.43
C SER A 36 -22.55 -12.54 -17.43
N ILE A 37 -23.48 -11.80 -16.84
CA ILE A 37 -23.37 -10.34 -16.68
C ILE A 37 -22.13 -9.94 -15.87
N GLU A 38 -21.78 -10.69 -14.83
CA GLU A 38 -20.58 -10.42 -14.03
C GLU A 38 -19.30 -10.57 -14.85
N GLU A 39 -19.25 -11.56 -15.75
CA GLU A 39 -18.13 -11.76 -16.66
C GLU A 39 -18.05 -10.61 -17.68
N ILE A 40 -19.19 -10.17 -18.23
CA ILE A 40 -19.24 -9.01 -19.13
C ILE A 40 -18.72 -7.75 -18.44
N ARG A 41 -19.13 -7.49 -17.18
CA ARG A 41 -18.63 -6.36 -16.39
C ARG A 41 -17.12 -6.43 -16.16
N LYS A 42 -16.58 -7.63 -15.92
CA LYS A 42 -15.12 -7.85 -15.78
C LYS A 42 -14.37 -7.62 -17.09
N LEU A 43 -14.93 -8.03 -18.22
CA LEU A 43 -14.34 -7.79 -19.54
C LEU A 43 -14.31 -6.30 -19.90
N ASN A 44 -15.22 -5.51 -19.32
CA ASN A 44 -15.34 -4.06 -19.52
C ASN A 44 -15.30 -3.68 -21.02
N PRO A 45 -16.23 -4.23 -21.84
CA PRO A 45 -16.20 -4.00 -23.28
C PRO A 45 -16.53 -2.54 -23.60
N SER A 46 -15.94 -2.03 -24.69
CA SER A 46 -16.20 -0.68 -25.15
C SER A 46 -17.58 -0.55 -25.81
N LYS A 47 -18.08 -1.65 -26.39
CA LYS A 47 -19.36 -1.78 -27.11
C LYS A 47 -19.83 -3.23 -27.03
N ILE A 48 -21.15 -3.42 -27.08
CA ILE A 48 -21.77 -4.74 -27.15
C ILE A 48 -22.63 -4.82 -28.42
N VAL A 49 -22.53 -5.93 -29.15
CA VAL A 49 -23.41 -6.21 -30.30
C VAL A 49 -24.18 -7.49 -30.02
N LEU A 50 -25.51 -7.43 -30.14
CA LEU A 50 -26.41 -8.57 -30.03
C LEU A 50 -26.75 -9.03 -31.45
N SER A 51 -26.27 -10.21 -31.82
CA SER A 51 -26.35 -10.70 -33.19
C SER A 51 -27.78 -11.05 -33.62
N PRO A 52 -28.01 -11.28 -34.93
CA PRO A 52 -29.19 -12.02 -35.40
C PRO A 52 -29.26 -13.42 -34.78
N GLY A 53 -30.42 -14.06 -34.86
CA GLY A 53 -30.66 -15.39 -34.30
C GLY A 53 -32.03 -15.95 -34.70
N PRO A 54 -32.21 -17.28 -34.62
CA PRO A 54 -33.52 -17.90 -34.78
C PRO A 54 -34.37 -17.72 -33.52
N LYS A 55 -35.62 -18.19 -33.58
CA LYS A 55 -36.59 -18.22 -32.46
C LYS A 55 -37.12 -16.84 -32.04
N HIS A 56 -37.83 -16.80 -30.93
CA HIS A 56 -38.46 -15.61 -30.40
C HIS A 56 -37.47 -14.88 -29.46
N PRO A 57 -37.47 -13.53 -29.37
CA PRO A 57 -36.54 -12.78 -28.51
C PRO A 57 -36.59 -13.15 -27.02
N LYS A 58 -37.70 -13.73 -26.55
CA LYS A 58 -37.82 -14.27 -25.19
C LYS A 58 -36.80 -15.39 -24.88
N ASP A 59 -36.30 -16.05 -25.93
CA ASP A 59 -35.36 -17.18 -25.86
C ASP A 59 -33.91 -16.73 -26.13
N SER A 60 -33.62 -15.42 -26.11
CA SER A 60 -32.30 -14.84 -26.47
C SER A 60 -31.26 -14.83 -25.33
N GLY A 61 -31.51 -15.60 -24.26
CA GLY A 61 -30.57 -15.81 -23.16
C GLY A 61 -30.09 -14.51 -22.51
N VAL A 62 -28.77 -14.38 -22.34
CA VAL A 62 -28.11 -13.23 -21.68
C VAL A 62 -28.41 -11.89 -22.37
N CYS A 63 -28.89 -11.87 -23.62
CA CYS A 63 -29.26 -10.63 -24.31
C CYS A 63 -30.30 -9.81 -23.53
N LEU A 64 -31.28 -10.46 -22.91
CA LEU A 64 -32.32 -9.78 -22.13
C LEU A 64 -31.77 -9.19 -20.82
N GLU A 65 -30.80 -9.87 -20.20
CA GLU A 65 -30.12 -9.40 -19.00
C GLU A 65 -29.21 -8.21 -19.32
N ILE A 66 -28.45 -8.29 -20.43
CA ILE A 66 -27.61 -7.19 -20.92
C ILE A 66 -28.44 -5.92 -21.09
N LEU A 67 -29.60 -6.02 -21.74
CA LEU A 67 -30.46 -4.87 -22.02
C LEU A 67 -31.11 -4.27 -20.76
N LYS A 68 -31.25 -5.06 -19.69
CA LYS A 68 -31.80 -4.60 -18.40
C LYS A 68 -30.73 -4.00 -17.49
N GLU A 69 -29.55 -4.62 -17.45
CA GLU A 69 -28.54 -4.33 -16.41
C GLU A 69 -27.36 -3.49 -16.91
N ILE A 70 -27.11 -3.45 -18.21
CA ILE A 70 -26.00 -2.69 -18.80
C ILE A 70 -26.57 -1.41 -19.40
N GLU A 71 -26.26 -0.28 -18.77
CA GLU A 71 -26.81 1.04 -19.15
C GLU A 71 -25.75 1.99 -19.74
N ASP A 72 -24.48 1.66 -19.52
CA ASP A 72 -23.31 2.52 -19.62
C ASP A 72 -22.39 2.16 -20.80
N ILE A 73 -22.71 1.08 -21.53
CA ILE A 73 -21.99 0.62 -22.71
C ILE A 73 -22.92 0.73 -23.93
N PRO A 74 -22.47 1.31 -25.06
CA PRO A 74 -23.27 1.33 -26.28
C PRO A 74 -23.62 -0.09 -26.77
N ILE A 75 -24.90 -0.33 -27.06
CA ILE A 75 -25.43 -1.63 -27.50
C ILE A 75 -26.05 -1.50 -28.89
N LEU A 76 -25.71 -2.42 -29.81
CA LEU A 76 -26.39 -2.58 -31.10
C LEU A 76 -27.07 -3.94 -31.18
N GLY A 77 -28.39 -3.97 -31.38
CA GLY A 77 -29.16 -5.18 -31.65
C GLY A 77 -29.49 -5.34 -33.13
N ILE A 78 -29.20 -6.51 -33.71
CA ILE A 78 -29.46 -6.80 -35.12
C ILE A 78 -30.49 -7.93 -35.24
N CYS A 79 -31.54 -7.73 -36.03
CA CYS A 79 -32.62 -8.69 -36.26
C CYS A 79 -33.23 -9.23 -34.94
N LEU A 80 -32.82 -10.41 -34.45
CA LEU A 80 -33.24 -10.91 -33.13
C LEU A 80 -32.82 -9.95 -32.01
N GLY A 81 -31.61 -9.37 -32.06
CA GLY A 81 -31.17 -8.37 -31.08
C GLY A 81 -32.05 -7.12 -31.08
N HIS A 82 -32.53 -6.67 -32.25
CA HIS A 82 -33.51 -5.58 -32.35
C HIS A 82 -34.85 -5.95 -31.71
N GLN A 83 -35.31 -7.18 -31.95
CA GLN A 83 -36.55 -7.69 -31.34
C GLN A 83 -36.40 -7.85 -29.82
N ALA A 84 -35.22 -8.24 -29.34
CA ALA A 84 -34.91 -8.35 -27.92
C ALA A 84 -34.95 -6.99 -27.22
N ILE A 85 -34.48 -5.92 -27.89
CA ILE A 85 -34.63 -4.53 -27.41
C ILE A 85 -36.12 -4.20 -27.27
N GLY A 86 -36.92 -4.33 -28.34
CA GLY A 86 -38.36 -4.04 -28.28
C GLY A 86 -39.07 -4.82 -27.18
N TYR A 87 -38.81 -6.13 -27.09
CA TYR A 87 -39.39 -7.01 -26.07
C TYR A 87 -39.00 -6.61 -24.64
N THR A 88 -37.72 -6.30 -24.39
CA THR A 88 -37.21 -5.95 -23.07
C THR A 88 -37.82 -4.66 -22.53
N PHE A 89 -38.07 -3.68 -23.41
CA PHE A 89 -38.71 -2.42 -23.04
C PHE A 89 -40.25 -2.46 -23.08
N GLY A 90 -40.85 -3.64 -23.26
CA GLY A 90 -42.29 -3.86 -23.06
C GLY A 90 -43.14 -3.89 -24.33
N SER A 91 -42.54 -3.84 -25.52
CA SER A 91 -43.26 -3.91 -26.79
C SER A 91 -43.62 -5.34 -27.19
N GLN A 92 -44.77 -5.53 -27.83
CA GLN A 92 -45.17 -6.84 -28.32
C GLN A 92 -44.41 -7.21 -29.59
N ILE A 93 -44.21 -8.52 -29.78
CA ILE A 93 -43.56 -9.08 -30.96
C ILE A 93 -44.62 -9.83 -31.75
N LYS A 94 -44.95 -9.32 -32.94
CA LYS A 94 -45.96 -9.90 -33.83
C LYS A 94 -45.31 -10.69 -34.95
N ARG A 95 -46.05 -11.64 -35.50
CA ARG A 95 -45.65 -12.42 -36.68
C ARG A 95 -46.25 -11.78 -37.93
N MET A 96 -45.44 -11.65 -38.98
CA MET A 96 -45.91 -11.17 -40.27
C MET A 96 -46.81 -12.20 -40.96
N GLU A 97 -47.86 -11.74 -41.64
CA GLU A 97 -48.70 -12.60 -42.49
C GLU A 97 -47.91 -13.19 -43.67
N ASN A 98 -46.98 -12.40 -44.24
CA ASN A 98 -46.09 -12.80 -45.30
C ASN A 98 -44.62 -12.65 -44.85
N PRO A 99 -43.93 -13.75 -44.46
CA PRO A 99 -42.53 -13.70 -44.04
C PRO A 99 -41.59 -13.16 -45.12
N MET A 100 -40.59 -12.38 -44.69
CA MET A 100 -39.61 -11.76 -45.57
C MET A 100 -38.25 -12.44 -45.37
N HIS A 101 -37.92 -13.41 -46.22
CA HIS A 101 -36.63 -14.10 -46.23
C HIS A 101 -35.87 -13.81 -47.52
N GLY A 102 -34.77 -13.07 -47.43
CA GLY A 102 -33.92 -12.73 -48.58
C GLY A 102 -34.57 -11.76 -49.55
N LYS A 103 -35.45 -10.87 -49.06
CA LYS A 103 -36.12 -9.86 -49.88
C LYS A 103 -35.58 -8.47 -49.57
N SER A 104 -35.27 -7.73 -50.63
CA SER A 104 -34.92 -6.32 -50.55
C SER A 104 -36.18 -5.48 -50.30
N SER A 105 -36.08 -4.47 -49.45
CA SER A 105 -37.16 -3.51 -49.21
C SER A 105 -36.56 -2.12 -49.00
N GLU A 106 -37.20 -1.12 -49.59
CA GLU A 106 -36.88 0.28 -49.32
C GLU A 106 -37.35 0.65 -47.90
N ILE A 107 -36.48 1.32 -47.16
CA ILE A 107 -36.79 1.91 -45.85
C ILE A 107 -36.67 3.42 -45.90
N GLU A 108 -37.39 4.08 -45.02
CA GLU A 108 -37.34 5.52 -44.79
C GLU A 108 -36.86 5.79 -43.36
N VAL A 109 -35.77 6.56 -43.23
CA VAL A 109 -35.24 7.04 -41.96
C VAL A 109 -36.11 8.22 -41.50
N LEU A 110 -36.73 8.06 -40.33
CA LEU A 110 -37.68 9.02 -39.76
C LEU A 110 -37.05 9.91 -38.70
N TYR A 111 -35.94 9.49 -38.10
CA TYR A 111 -35.27 10.22 -37.02
C TYR A 111 -33.99 10.88 -37.52
N ASP A 112 -34.06 12.18 -37.82
CA ASP A 112 -32.95 12.95 -38.40
C ASP A 112 -31.72 13.04 -37.46
N ASN A 113 -31.91 12.90 -36.15
CA ASN A 113 -30.83 12.92 -35.15
C ASN A 113 -30.27 11.53 -34.82
N SER A 114 -30.62 10.50 -35.59
CA SER A 114 -30.07 9.16 -35.41
C SER A 114 -28.55 9.18 -35.55
N LYS A 115 -27.85 8.71 -34.51
CA LYS A 115 -26.39 8.55 -34.58
C LYS A 115 -26.00 7.39 -35.50
N LEU A 116 -26.88 6.40 -35.63
CA LEU A 116 -26.65 5.21 -36.44
C LEU A 116 -26.79 5.51 -37.94
N PHE A 117 -27.77 6.34 -38.33
CA PHE A 117 -28.02 6.74 -39.73
C PHE A 117 -27.34 8.04 -40.16
N ARG A 118 -26.36 8.53 -39.39
CA ARG A 118 -25.60 9.73 -39.72
C ARG A 118 -24.92 9.61 -41.09
N ASP A 119 -25.01 10.67 -41.88
CA ASP A 119 -24.47 10.79 -43.24
C ASP A 119 -25.02 9.77 -44.25
N LEU A 120 -26.25 9.26 -44.02
CA LEU A 120 -26.97 8.36 -44.94
C LEU A 120 -28.16 9.05 -45.60
N PRO A 121 -28.58 8.61 -46.80
CA PRO A 121 -29.79 9.12 -47.43
C PRO A 121 -31.04 8.76 -46.61
N LYS A 122 -32.11 9.58 -46.73
CA LYS A 122 -33.39 9.30 -46.06
C LYS A 122 -34.05 8.01 -46.52
N LYS A 123 -33.78 7.54 -47.73
CA LYS A 123 -34.35 6.31 -48.30
C LYS A 123 -33.27 5.47 -48.95
N PHE A 124 -33.30 4.15 -48.69
CA PHE A 124 -32.39 3.17 -49.27
C PHE A 124 -32.90 1.74 -49.08
N ASN A 125 -32.34 0.79 -49.80
CA ASN A 125 -32.76 -0.61 -49.74
C ASN A 125 -31.97 -1.42 -48.71
N VAL A 126 -32.69 -2.27 -47.98
CA VAL A 126 -32.13 -3.22 -47.00
C VAL A 126 -32.65 -4.63 -47.20
N MET A 127 -31.84 -5.62 -46.83
CA MET A 127 -32.23 -7.02 -46.89
C MET A 127 -32.92 -7.50 -45.61
N ARG A 128 -34.10 -8.12 -45.77
CA ARG A 128 -34.92 -8.65 -44.67
C ARG A 128 -34.85 -10.18 -44.60
N TYR A 129 -34.71 -10.72 -43.39
CA TYR A 129 -34.71 -12.16 -43.11
C TYR A 129 -35.64 -12.56 -41.94
N HIS A 130 -36.61 -11.72 -41.60
CA HIS A 130 -37.41 -11.86 -40.40
C HIS A 130 -38.87 -12.23 -40.69
N SER A 131 -39.44 -13.02 -39.79
CA SER A 131 -40.89 -13.33 -39.75
C SER A 131 -41.59 -12.70 -38.54
N LEU A 132 -40.80 -12.22 -37.57
CA LEU A 132 -41.24 -11.47 -36.40
C LEU A 132 -40.87 -9.99 -36.56
N TYR A 133 -41.62 -9.11 -35.92
CA TYR A 133 -41.33 -7.68 -35.87
C TYR A 133 -41.84 -7.05 -34.58
N VAL A 134 -41.26 -5.92 -34.20
CA VAL A 134 -41.71 -5.11 -33.07
C VAL A 134 -43.00 -4.37 -33.48
N ASP A 135 -44.06 -4.59 -32.72
CA ASP A 135 -45.36 -3.99 -32.96
C ASP A 135 -45.37 -2.51 -32.58
N GLU A 136 -45.77 -1.65 -33.52
CA GLU A 136 -45.77 -0.21 -33.30
C GLU A 136 -46.85 0.25 -32.32
N ASP A 137 -48.03 -0.39 -32.34
CA ASP A 137 -49.16 -0.03 -31.47
C ASP A 137 -48.84 -0.21 -29.98
N THR A 138 -47.85 -1.06 -29.68
CA THR A 138 -47.38 -1.37 -28.32
C THR A 138 -45.94 -0.89 -28.09
N LEU A 139 -45.44 0.00 -28.95
CA LEU A 139 -44.08 0.50 -28.81
C LEU A 139 -43.90 1.25 -27.50
N SER A 140 -42.83 0.91 -26.77
CA SER A 140 -42.51 1.55 -25.50
C SER A 140 -42.28 3.05 -25.68
N PRO A 141 -42.77 3.91 -24.76
CA PRO A 141 -42.49 5.33 -24.82
C PRO A 141 -41.00 5.66 -24.67
N ASP A 142 -40.15 4.72 -24.23
CA ASP A 142 -38.71 4.92 -24.11
C ASP A 142 -37.95 4.70 -25.43
N LEU A 143 -38.63 4.19 -26.46
CA LEU A 143 -38.06 3.91 -27.77
C LEU A 143 -38.55 4.92 -28.82
N ILE A 144 -37.64 5.32 -29.71
CA ILE A 144 -37.89 6.15 -30.88
C ILE A 144 -37.86 5.24 -32.10
N VAL A 145 -38.86 5.32 -32.98
CA VAL A 145 -38.81 4.69 -34.30
C VAL A 145 -37.86 5.47 -35.19
N ALA A 146 -36.69 4.90 -35.49
CA ALA A 146 -35.67 5.55 -36.29
C ALA A 146 -35.84 5.32 -37.79
N ALA A 147 -36.40 4.18 -38.21
CA ALA A 147 -36.70 3.91 -39.61
C ALA A 147 -37.88 2.93 -39.77
N LYS A 148 -38.58 3.01 -40.91
CA LYS A 148 -39.66 2.09 -41.29
C LYS A 148 -39.55 1.66 -42.73
N SER A 149 -40.11 0.50 -43.06
CA SER A 149 -40.32 0.07 -44.44
C SER A 149 -41.66 0.57 -44.99
N LYS A 150 -41.82 0.51 -46.32
CA LYS A 150 -43.05 0.93 -47.02
C LYS A 150 -44.32 0.20 -46.56
N ASP A 151 -44.19 -1.05 -46.10
CA ASP A 151 -45.27 -1.87 -45.52
C ASP A 151 -45.55 -1.56 -44.04
N GLY A 152 -44.94 -0.51 -43.47
CA GLY A 152 -45.22 -0.02 -42.13
C GLY A 152 -44.44 -0.72 -41.01
N VAL A 153 -43.56 -1.67 -41.32
CA VAL A 153 -42.77 -2.37 -40.31
C VAL A 153 -41.66 -1.47 -39.76
N ILE A 154 -41.47 -1.49 -38.43
CA ILE A 154 -40.36 -0.82 -37.78
C ILE A 154 -39.05 -1.51 -38.19
N MET A 155 -38.17 -0.74 -38.83
CA MET A 155 -36.89 -1.24 -39.35
C MET A 155 -35.70 -0.81 -38.49
N ALA A 156 -35.87 0.21 -37.67
CA ALA A 156 -34.89 0.59 -36.66
C ALA A 156 -35.53 1.30 -35.45
N ILE A 157 -34.95 1.09 -34.28
CA ILE A 157 -35.31 1.74 -33.01
C ILE A 157 -34.08 2.28 -32.29
N GLU A 158 -34.26 3.36 -31.54
CA GLU A 158 -33.24 3.92 -30.64
C GLU A 158 -33.86 4.21 -29.28
N HIS A 159 -33.12 3.97 -28.20
CA HIS A 159 -33.58 4.35 -26.86
C HIS A 159 -33.37 5.85 -26.63
N LYS A 160 -34.35 6.54 -26.03
CA LYS A 160 -34.31 8.00 -25.81
C LYS A 160 -33.11 8.47 -24.99
N ASN A 161 -32.80 7.73 -23.93
CA ASN A 161 -31.83 8.13 -22.90
C ASN A 161 -30.59 7.23 -22.79
N LYS A 162 -30.53 6.13 -23.55
CA LYS A 162 -29.46 5.13 -23.46
C LYS A 162 -28.86 4.97 -24.85
N ASP A 163 -27.57 4.68 -24.93
CA ASP A 163 -26.89 4.41 -26.21
C ASP A 163 -27.22 2.98 -26.70
N ILE A 164 -28.51 2.66 -26.82
CA ILE A 164 -29.05 1.39 -27.30
C ILE A 164 -29.74 1.61 -28.65
N TYR A 165 -29.28 0.88 -29.66
CA TYR A 165 -29.70 0.99 -31.05
C TYR A 165 -30.12 -0.38 -31.55
N GLY A 166 -31.18 -0.47 -32.35
CA GLY A 166 -31.65 -1.73 -32.91
C GLY A 166 -32.01 -1.61 -34.39
N ILE A 167 -31.58 -2.54 -35.23
CA ILE A 167 -31.96 -2.64 -36.65
C ILE A 167 -32.58 -4.01 -36.95
N GLN A 168 -33.73 -4.03 -37.63
CA GLN A 168 -34.47 -5.26 -37.93
C GLN A 168 -33.90 -6.02 -39.14
N PHE A 169 -33.18 -5.33 -40.01
CA PHE A 169 -32.54 -5.89 -41.21
C PHE A 169 -31.10 -6.32 -40.93
N HIS A 170 -30.52 -7.04 -41.90
CA HIS A 170 -29.16 -7.57 -41.81
C HIS A 170 -28.17 -6.61 -42.50
N PRO A 171 -27.36 -5.83 -41.77
CA PRO A 171 -26.39 -4.88 -42.34
C PRO A 171 -25.26 -5.58 -43.12
N GLU A 172 -24.99 -6.84 -42.81
CA GLU A 172 -23.95 -7.66 -43.44
C GLU A 172 -24.40 -8.32 -44.76
N SER A 173 -25.67 -8.19 -45.11
CA SER A 173 -26.20 -8.76 -46.35
C SER A 173 -25.79 -7.95 -47.57
N PHE A 174 -25.44 -8.65 -48.66
CA PHE A 174 -24.91 -8.05 -49.89
C PHE A 174 -25.80 -6.96 -50.51
N PHE A 175 -27.13 -7.10 -50.42
CA PHE A 175 -28.09 -6.15 -50.98
C PHE A 175 -28.54 -5.07 -49.99
N THR A 176 -27.94 -4.97 -48.81
CA THR A 176 -28.16 -3.85 -47.89
C THR A 176 -27.25 -2.69 -48.27
N GLU A 177 -27.83 -1.68 -48.90
CA GLU A 177 -27.14 -0.43 -49.23
C GLU A 177 -26.77 0.24 -47.89
N TYR A 178 -25.49 0.54 -47.66
CA TYR A 178 -24.97 1.20 -46.44
C TYR A 178 -24.83 0.37 -45.15
N GLY A 179 -25.02 -0.95 -45.18
CA GLY A 179 -24.91 -1.77 -43.97
C GLY A 179 -23.55 -1.66 -43.24
N LYS A 180 -22.43 -1.63 -43.97
CA LYS A 180 -21.10 -1.41 -43.39
C LYS A 180 -20.93 0.00 -42.79
N LYS A 181 -21.56 1.02 -43.38
CA LYS A 181 -21.52 2.41 -42.88
C LYS A 181 -22.31 2.56 -41.57
N ILE A 182 -23.42 1.84 -41.44
CA ILE A 182 -24.22 1.75 -40.20
C ILE A 182 -23.37 1.17 -39.05
N ILE A 183 -22.65 0.08 -39.31
CA ILE A 183 -21.72 -0.51 -38.33
C ILE A 183 -20.58 0.46 -38.00
N GLU A 184 -20.03 1.16 -39.00
CA GLU A 184 -18.99 2.17 -38.79
C GLU A 184 -19.47 3.29 -37.85
N ASN A 185 -20.68 3.79 -38.06
CA ASN A 185 -21.28 4.82 -37.21
C ASN A 185 -21.43 4.35 -35.76
N PHE A 186 -21.87 3.10 -35.55
CA PHE A 186 -21.96 2.51 -34.22
C PHE A 186 -20.58 2.36 -33.55
N VAL A 187 -19.59 1.82 -34.26
CA VAL A 187 -18.22 1.64 -33.74
C VAL A 187 -17.56 2.96 -33.37
N LYS A 188 -17.91 4.06 -34.05
CA LYS A 188 -17.42 5.41 -33.78
C LYS A 188 -18.12 6.13 -32.62
N LEU A 189 -19.11 5.51 -31.96
CA LEU A 189 -19.72 6.12 -30.77
C LEU A 189 -18.72 6.19 -29.61
N ASP A 190 -18.65 7.36 -28.98
CA ASP A 190 -17.85 7.60 -27.77
C ASP A 190 -18.40 6.77 -26.60
N ASN A 191 -17.52 6.04 -25.93
CA ASN A 191 -17.87 5.34 -24.69
C ASN A 191 -17.70 6.32 -23.52
N LYS A 192 -18.82 6.75 -22.92
CA LYS A 192 -18.85 7.74 -21.82
C LYS A 192 -18.04 7.30 -20.59
N ASN A 193 -17.98 6.00 -20.27
CA ASN A 193 -17.22 5.49 -19.13
C ASN A 193 -15.70 5.57 -19.31
N LYS A 194 -15.18 5.36 -20.53
CA LYS A 194 -13.73 5.37 -20.76
C LYS A 194 -13.13 6.75 -20.53
N ARG A 195 -13.84 7.80 -20.95
CA ARG A 195 -13.42 9.21 -20.81
C ARG A 195 -13.54 9.74 -19.38
N GLU A 196 -14.59 9.38 -18.64
CA GLU A 196 -14.71 9.75 -17.23
C GLU A 196 -13.67 9.04 -16.35
N VAL A 197 -13.36 7.77 -16.64
CA VAL A 197 -12.31 7.02 -15.95
C VAL A 197 -10.92 7.58 -16.28
N GLU A 198 -10.66 7.95 -17.54
CA GLU A 198 -9.40 8.62 -17.93
C GLU A 198 -9.24 9.98 -17.26
N ILE A 199 -10.27 10.84 -17.26
CA ILE A 199 -10.22 12.15 -16.60
C ILE A 199 -10.02 12.01 -15.09
N LYS A 200 -10.72 11.09 -14.42
CA LYS A 200 -10.51 10.81 -12.99
C LYS A 200 -9.09 10.30 -12.70
N LYS A 201 -8.50 9.54 -13.62
CA LYS A 201 -7.12 9.05 -13.51
C LYS A 201 -6.11 10.17 -13.74
N GLU A 202 -6.35 11.06 -14.70
CA GLU A 202 -5.53 12.24 -14.97
C GLU A 202 -5.56 13.23 -13.81
N LEU A 203 -6.74 13.55 -13.27
CA LEU A 203 -6.90 14.44 -12.10
C LEU A 203 -6.19 13.87 -10.86
N LYS A 204 -6.37 12.57 -10.58
CA LYS A 204 -5.62 11.91 -9.48
C LYS A 204 -4.11 11.95 -9.69
N ASN A 205 -3.63 11.79 -10.93
CA ASN A 205 -2.20 11.86 -11.23
C ASN A 205 -1.66 13.30 -11.11
N MET A 206 -2.44 14.30 -11.47
CA MET A 206 -2.08 15.71 -11.28
C MET A 206 -2.01 16.09 -9.79
N GLU A 207 -2.98 15.68 -8.99
CA GLU A 207 -2.96 15.88 -7.53
C GLU A 207 -1.74 15.22 -6.87
N LYS A 208 -1.42 13.97 -7.25
CA LYS A 208 -0.21 13.27 -6.78
C LYS A 208 1.09 14.00 -7.13
N ASN A 209 1.14 14.67 -8.28
CA ASN A 209 2.33 15.39 -8.75
C ASN A 209 2.49 16.77 -8.12
N GLU A 210 1.47 17.33 -7.45
CA GLU A 210 1.56 18.63 -6.77
C GLU A 210 1.65 18.48 -5.24
N SER A 211 1.24 17.33 -4.68
CA SER A 211 1.04 17.16 -3.22
C SER A 211 2.27 17.48 -2.36
N LEU A 212 3.48 17.08 -2.79
CA LEU A 212 4.71 17.31 -2.02
C LEU A 212 5.54 18.52 -2.52
N LYS A 213 5.20 19.09 -3.68
CA LYS A 213 5.99 20.12 -4.35
C LYS A 213 6.17 21.39 -3.52
N LYS A 214 5.13 21.77 -2.75
CA LYS A 214 5.21 22.95 -1.87
C LYS A 214 6.27 22.82 -0.78
N TYR A 215 6.46 21.62 -0.21
CA TYR A 215 7.47 21.38 0.84
C TYR A 215 8.88 21.32 0.27
N LEU A 216 9.02 20.71 -0.92
CA LEU A 216 10.29 20.72 -1.66
C LEU A 216 10.74 22.16 -1.91
N LYS A 217 9.83 23.03 -2.40
CA LYS A 217 10.13 24.44 -2.64
C LYS A 217 10.51 25.18 -1.35
N LYS A 218 9.77 24.96 -0.27
CA LYS A 218 10.06 25.54 1.05
C LYS A 218 11.49 25.23 1.51
N LEU A 219 11.90 23.96 1.40
CA LEU A 219 13.27 23.53 1.74
C LEU A 219 14.33 24.04 0.77
N GLN A 220 14.03 24.16 -0.53
CA GLN A 220 14.93 24.80 -1.51
C GLN A 220 15.19 26.27 -1.19
N ASP A 221 14.16 26.97 -0.70
CA ASP A 221 14.24 28.37 -0.26
C ASP A 221 14.89 28.50 1.14
N ASN A 222 15.41 27.39 1.71
CA ASN A 222 15.96 27.29 3.07
C ASN A 222 14.98 27.70 4.18
N ILE A 223 13.68 27.54 3.92
CA ILE A 223 12.63 27.73 4.92
C ILE A 223 12.38 26.37 5.57
N SER A 224 12.44 26.33 6.90
CA SER A 224 12.29 25.09 7.64
C SER A 224 10.84 24.58 7.67
N LEU A 225 10.66 23.28 7.81
CA LEU A 225 9.34 22.68 7.98
C LEU A 225 8.85 22.89 9.41
N THR A 226 7.55 23.14 9.53
CA THR A 226 6.81 23.34 10.77
C THR A 226 6.04 22.07 11.14
N ASP A 227 5.50 22.02 12.36
CA ASP A 227 4.64 20.92 12.81
C ASP A 227 3.44 20.68 11.86
N SER A 228 2.79 21.76 11.39
CA SER A 228 1.69 21.63 10.42
C SER A 228 2.16 21.06 9.08
N ASP A 229 3.38 21.41 8.63
CA ASP A 229 3.92 20.82 7.39
C ASP A 229 4.15 19.32 7.58
N PHE A 230 4.73 18.88 8.70
CA PHE A 230 4.95 17.46 8.96
C PHE A 230 3.65 16.68 9.09
N ARG A 231 2.62 17.24 9.72
CA ARG A 231 1.29 16.66 9.79
C ARG A 231 0.74 16.35 8.40
N GLU A 232 0.75 17.34 7.52
CA GLU A 232 0.26 17.21 6.15
C GLU A 232 1.15 16.28 5.30
N ILE A 233 2.47 16.29 5.49
CA ILE A 233 3.38 15.32 4.84
C ILE A 233 3.04 13.89 5.27
N CYS A 234 2.84 13.64 6.56
CA CYS A 234 2.46 12.32 7.06
C CYS A 234 1.09 11.87 6.53
N GLU A 235 0.12 12.77 6.42
CA GLU A 235 -1.18 12.50 5.81
C GLU A 235 -1.05 12.07 4.34
N ILE A 236 -0.25 12.80 3.56
CA ILE A 236 0.02 12.48 2.16
C ILE A 236 0.68 11.11 2.02
N ILE A 237 1.62 10.77 2.91
CA ILE A 237 2.30 9.47 2.90
C ILE A 237 1.32 8.35 3.26
N ASP A 238 0.52 8.49 4.32
CA ASP A 238 -0.45 7.46 4.73
C ASP A 238 -1.53 7.23 3.66
N SER A 239 -2.01 8.29 3.01
CA SER A 239 -2.99 8.20 1.93
C SER A 239 -2.41 7.69 0.60
N LYS A 240 -1.09 7.48 0.52
CA LYS A 240 -0.34 7.10 -0.70
C LYS A 240 -0.59 8.06 -1.88
N ASN A 241 -0.88 9.32 -1.57
CA ASN A 241 -1.20 10.35 -2.56
C ASN A 241 0.02 11.21 -2.91
N TYR A 242 1.13 10.55 -3.26
CA TYR A 242 2.39 11.20 -3.59
C TYR A 242 3.01 10.65 -4.88
N ASN A 243 3.87 11.46 -5.47
CA ASN A 243 4.85 11.03 -6.45
C ASN A 243 6.11 10.50 -5.72
N ILE A 244 6.57 9.29 -6.05
CA ILE A 244 7.69 8.63 -5.37
C ILE A 244 9.02 9.37 -5.52
N VAL A 245 9.25 10.04 -6.67
CA VAL A 245 10.45 10.86 -6.90
C VAL A 245 10.44 12.09 -6.00
N GLN A 246 9.28 12.73 -5.85
CA GLN A 246 9.12 13.86 -4.93
C GLN A 246 9.31 13.45 -3.47
N LEU A 247 8.77 12.29 -3.09
CA LEU A 247 8.99 11.74 -1.75
C LEU A 247 10.49 11.50 -1.52
N GLY A 248 11.18 10.86 -2.45
CA GLY A 248 12.63 10.63 -2.33
C GLY A 248 13.42 11.93 -2.17
N ALA A 249 13.13 12.95 -3.00
CA ALA A 249 13.74 14.27 -2.89
C ALA A 249 13.43 14.94 -1.54
N LEU A 250 12.21 14.80 -1.03
CA LEU A 250 11.80 15.38 0.24
C LEU A 250 12.56 14.75 1.41
N LEU A 251 12.72 13.42 1.41
CA LEU A 251 13.45 12.71 2.48
C LEU A 251 14.91 13.16 2.57
N VAL A 252 15.56 13.39 1.43
CA VAL A 252 16.93 13.91 1.36
C VAL A 252 16.98 15.37 1.81
N LEU A 253 16.07 16.22 1.34
CA LEU A 253 16.04 17.63 1.73
C LEU A 253 15.74 17.82 3.22
N ILE A 254 14.89 16.98 3.83
CA ILE A 254 14.66 17.04 5.28
C ILE A 254 15.97 16.78 6.03
N SER A 255 16.75 15.78 5.62
CA SER A 255 18.06 15.48 6.21
C SER A 255 19.06 16.62 6.11
N GLU A 256 19.08 17.33 4.98
CA GLU A 256 20.08 18.37 4.71
C GLU A 256 19.67 19.76 5.20
N LYS A 257 18.36 20.05 5.25
CA LYS A 257 17.83 21.41 5.42
C LYS A 257 16.91 21.59 6.63
N SER A 258 16.40 20.52 7.22
CA SER A 258 15.45 20.61 8.35
C SER A 258 15.78 19.64 9.49
N LEU A 259 17.05 19.24 9.62
CA LEU A 259 17.50 18.30 10.64
C LEU A 259 18.02 19.04 11.88
N TYR A 260 17.08 19.59 12.66
CA TYR A 260 17.31 20.27 13.94
C TYR A 260 16.30 19.78 14.99
N PRO A 261 16.54 19.95 16.31
CA PRO A 261 15.82 19.23 17.36
C PRO A 261 14.29 19.39 17.29
N GLU A 262 13.80 20.62 17.17
CA GLU A 262 12.36 20.91 17.16
C GLU A 262 11.66 20.31 15.94
N SER A 263 12.31 20.36 14.77
CA SER A 263 11.80 19.76 13.53
C SER A 263 11.78 18.24 13.61
N LEU A 264 12.84 17.63 14.15
CA LEU A 264 12.89 16.17 14.33
C LEU A 264 11.85 15.71 15.36
N THR A 265 11.68 16.44 16.47
CA THR A 265 10.62 16.19 17.45
C THR A 265 9.23 16.30 16.83
N ALA A 266 8.98 17.35 16.03
CA ALA A 266 7.70 17.51 15.34
C ALA A 266 7.45 16.35 14.37
N PHE A 267 8.47 15.94 13.61
CA PHE A 267 8.33 14.83 12.69
C PHE A 267 8.05 13.50 13.41
N VAL A 268 8.76 13.21 14.49
CA VAL A 268 8.52 12.04 15.36
C VAL A 268 7.08 12.03 15.87
N LYS A 269 6.59 13.14 16.42
CA LYS A 269 5.21 13.25 16.92
C LYS A 269 4.16 12.99 15.83
N ASN A 270 4.38 13.52 14.63
CA ASN A 270 3.47 13.33 13.50
C ASN A 270 3.50 11.89 12.97
N ILE A 271 4.66 11.20 12.96
CA ILE A 271 4.71 9.76 12.63
C ILE A 271 4.00 8.92 13.69
N LEU A 272 4.18 9.24 14.97
CA LEU A 272 3.54 8.51 16.07
C LEU A 272 2.01 8.65 16.06
N ALA A 273 1.46 9.71 15.48
CA ALA A 273 0.02 9.87 15.28
C ALA A 273 -0.60 8.80 14.34
N TYR A 274 0.21 8.21 13.46
CA TYR A 274 -0.16 7.09 12.57
C TYR A 274 0.34 5.73 13.08
N SER A 275 0.88 5.69 14.30
CA SER A 275 1.44 4.49 14.91
C SER A 275 0.52 3.94 16.01
N THR A 276 0.62 2.64 16.26
CA THR A 276 0.00 2.01 17.44
C THR A 276 0.82 2.40 18.67
N THR A 277 0.26 3.25 19.55
CA THR A 277 0.98 3.87 20.67
C THR A 277 0.21 3.73 21.99
N PHE A 278 0.91 3.96 23.10
CA PHE A 278 0.33 4.05 24.45
C PHE A 278 1.00 5.15 25.27
N GLU A 279 0.43 5.42 26.44
CA GLU A 279 0.99 6.33 27.44
C GLU A 279 1.05 5.64 28.79
N ASP A 280 2.25 5.46 29.31
CA ASP A 280 2.52 4.92 30.64
C ASP A 280 3.66 5.73 31.25
N GLU A 281 3.41 6.37 32.40
CA GLU A 281 4.37 7.21 33.12
C GLU A 281 5.17 6.42 34.16
N SER A 282 5.02 5.10 34.24
CA SER A 282 5.84 4.28 35.11
C SER A 282 7.31 4.28 34.66
N ASP A 283 8.20 4.12 35.63
CA ASP A 283 9.63 4.13 35.41
C ASP A 283 10.03 2.95 34.54
N MET A 284 10.37 3.25 33.28
CA MET A 284 10.73 2.27 32.27
C MET A 284 11.79 2.79 31.31
N ILE A 285 12.58 1.86 30.79
CA ILE A 285 13.72 2.12 29.91
C ILE A 285 13.57 1.41 28.55
N ASP A 286 14.03 2.07 27.49
CA ASP A 286 14.39 1.43 26.23
C ASP A 286 15.93 1.36 26.10
N VAL A 287 16.43 0.24 25.59
CA VAL A 287 17.86 0.03 25.30
C VAL A 287 17.99 -0.40 23.85
N CYS A 288 18.54 0.45 22.99
CA CYS A 288 18.52 0.23 21.55
C CYS A 288 19.66 0.95 20.82
N GLY A 289 19.90 0.56 19.57
CA GLY A 289 20.85 1.20 18.67
C GLY A 289 20.17 1.54 17.36
N THR A 290 20.70 2.51 16.64
CA THR A 290 20.24 2.82 15.27
C THR A 290 20.55 1.70 14.26
N GLY A 291 21.48 0.80 14.59
CA GLY A 291 22.14 -0.11 13.67
C GLY A 291 22.92 0.64 12.58
N GLY A 292 23.42 -0.09 11.58
CA GLY A 292 24.08 0.54 10.43
C GLY A 292 25.53 1.00 10.66
N ASP A 293 26.13 0.63 11.79
CA ASP A 293 27.54 0.86 12.12
C ASP A 293 28.51 0.02 11.26
N GLY A 294 27.99 -1.02 10.59
CA GLY A 294 28.77 -1.93 9.74
C GLY A 294 29.52 -3.00 10.51
N PHE A 295 29.49 -2.95 11.85
CA PHE A 295 30.07 -3.98 12.70
C PHE A 295 29.06 -5.12 12.86
N LYS A 296 29.55 -6.35 12.76
CA LYS A 296 28.73 -7.56 12.87
C LYS A 296 28.76 -8.08 14.29
N THR A 297 28.57 -7.21 15.28
CA THR A 297 28.66 -7.55 16.70
C THR A 297 27.53 -8.50 17.13
N ILE A 298 27.69 -9.07 18.31
CA ILE A 298 26.61 -9.76 19.02
C ILE A 298 25.48 -8.78 19.38
N ASN A 299 24.27 -9.29 19.69
CA ASN A 299 23.12 -8.46 20.05
C ASN A 299 23.21 -7.92 21.49
N VAL A 300 24.14 -6.98 21.73
CA VAL A 300 24.47 -6.39 23.04
C VAL A 300 23.22 -5.84 23.73
N SER A 301 22.52 -4.89 23.10
CA SER A 301 21.30 -4.29 23.69
C SER A 301 20.18 -5.30 24.01
N THR A 302 20.11 -6.45 23.31
CA THR A 302 19.15 -7.52 23.62
C THR A 302 19.55 -8.29 24.88
N ALA A 303 20.84 -8.60 25.04
CA ALA A 303 21.34 -9.23 26.27
C ALA A 303 21.16 -8.29 27.48
N VAL A 304 21.46 -7.00 27.30
CA VAL A 304 21.25 -5.96 28.32
C VAL A 304 19.80 -5.91 28.76
N ALA A 305 18.83 -5.97 27.83
CA ALA A 305 17.41 -5.94 28.17
C ALA A 305 16.98 -7.08 29.12
N PHE A 306 17.50 -8.30 28.92
CA PHE A 306 17.26 -9.42 29.83
C PHE A 306 17.89 -9.21 31.21
N ILE A 307 19.12 -8.70 31.26
CA ILE A 307 19.82 -8.39 32.52
C ILE A 307 19.03 -7.35 33.32
N LEU A 308 18.63 -6.24 32.69
CA LEU A 308 17.87 -5.17 33.34
C LEU A 308 16.50 -5.68 33.83
N GLY A 309 15.78 -6.46 33.01
CA GLY A 309 14.50 -7.07 33.39
C GLY A 309 14.62 -8.00 34.60
N ALA A 310 15.65 -8.84 34.63
CA ALA A 310 15.96 -9.73 35.76
C ALA A 310 16.33 -8.96 37.05
N MET A 311 16.84 -7.75 36.90
CA MET A 311 17.14 -6.84 38.01
C MET A 311 15.92 -6.02 38.47
N GLY A 312 14.75 -6.22 37.87
CA GLY A 312 13.48 -5.60 38.27
C GLY A 312 13.17 -4.29 37.55
N ILE A 313 13.96 -3.90 36.55
CA ILE A 313 13.70 -2.71 35.75
C ILE A 313 12.69 -3.04 34.67
N LYS A 314 11.65 -2.21 34.49
CA LYS A 314 10.73 -2.33 33.35
C LYS A 314 11.45 -1.92 32.06
N VAL A 315 11.66 -2.87 31.16
CA VAL A 315 12.32 -2.67 29.87
C VAL A 315 11.31 -2.79 28.74
N ALA A 316 10.96 -1.66 28.13
CA ALA A 316 10.17 -1.62 26.91
C ALA A 316 11.14 -1.53 25.72
N LYS A 317 11.71 -2.66 25.29
CA LYS A 317 12.72 -2.65 24.25
C LYS A 317 12.09 -2.48 22.88
N HIS A 318 12.39 -1.40 22.19
CA HIS A 318 12.00 -1.19 20.80
C HIS A 318 13.08 -1.75 19.86
N GLY A 319 12.68 -2.48 18.81
CA GLY A 319 13.65 -3.16 17.96
C GLY A 319 13.13 -3.54 16.57
N ASN A 320 14.06 -3.79 15.66
CA ASN A 320 13.79 -4.19 14.29
C ASN A 320 14.63 -5.42 13.88
N ARG A 321 14.33 -5.99 12.71
CA ARG A 321 15.19 -6.99 12.04
C ARG A 321 16.46 -6.33 11.50
N ALA A 322 17.47 -7.15 11.19
CA ALA A 322 18.75 -6.64 10.67
C ALA A 322 18.56 -5.79 9.41
N VAL A 323 19.33 -4.70 9.34
CA VAL A 323 19.51 -3.88 8.13
C VAL A 323 20.92 -4.07 7.55
N SER A 324 21.95 -4.14 8.40
CA SER A 324 23.37 -4.25 8.00
C SER A 324 24.16 -5.39 8.69
N SER A 325 23.69 -5.89 9.84
CA SER A 325 24.32 -7.00 10.57
C SER A 325 23.91 -8.36 9.99
N LYS A 326 24.63 -9.43 10.37
CA LYS A 326 24.26 -10.82 10.00
C LYS A 326 22.94 -11.26 10.65
N SER A 327 22.56 -10.67 11.80
CA SER A 327 21.32 -10.94 12.52
C SER A 327 20.88 -9.73 13.36
N GLY A 328 19.59 -9.41 13.34
CA GLY A 328 18.99 -8.32 14.11
C GLY A 328 18.39 -8.80 15.42
N SER A 329 17.96 -7.88 16.28
CA SER A 329 17.35 -8.22 17.57
C SER A 329 16.13 -9.15 17.37
N SER A 330 15.26 -8.84 16.42
CA SER A 330 14.07 -9.66 16.15
C SER A 330 14.42 -11.06 15.63
N ASP A 331 15.48 -11.18 14.82
CA ASP A 331 15.91 -12.48 14.28
C ASP A 331 16.45 -13.40 15.39
N VAL A 332 17.18 -12.82 16.36
CA VAL A 332 17.68 -13.57 17.52
C VAL A 332 16.57 -13.91 18.51
N LEU A 333 15.60 -13.02 18.72
CA LEU A 333 14.44 -13.31 19.58
C LEU A 333 13.66 -14.53 19.08
N ASP A 334 13.46 -14.65 17.77
CA ASP A 334 12.82 -15.82 17.17
C ASP A 334 13.59 -17.12 17.51
N LYS A 335 14.93 -17.09 17.49
CA LYS A 335 15.78 -18.25 17.84
C LYS A 335 15.87 -18.52 19.35
N LEU A 336 15.67 -17.49 20.17
CA LEU A 336 15.56 -17.61 21.62
C LEU A 336 14.20 -18.15 22.07
N GLY A 337 13.24 -18.34 21.15
CA GLY A 337 11.87 -18.80 21.46
C GLY A 337 10.97 -17.69 21.99
N VAL A 338 11.32 -16.42 21.75
CA VAL A 338 10.49 -15.27 22.15
C VAL A 338 9.59 -14.88 20.99
N PRO A 339 8.26 -15.11 21.07
CA PRO A 339 7.37 -14.73 19.99
C PRO A 339 7.27 -13.21 19.85
N LEU A 340 7.34 -12.72 18.62
CA LEU A 340 7.06 -11.33 18.29
C LEU A 340 5.55 -11.10 18.29
N GLU A 341 5.06 -10.33 19.25
CA GLU A 341 3.64 -10.02 19.44
C GLU A 341 3.31 -8.64 18.84
N ASN A 342 2.23 -8.58 18.06
CA ASN A 342 1.74 -7.36 17.42
C ASN A 342 0.61 -6.69 18.23
N ASN A 343 -0.03 -7.43 19.14
CA ASN A 343 -1.09 -6.89 19.98
C ASN A 343 -0.50 -6.05 21.11
N LEU A 344 -0.81 -4.75 21.09
CA LEU A 344 -0.31 -3.78 22.07
C LEU A 344 -0.71 -4.14 23.51
N ILE A 345 -1.96 -4.59 23.73
CA ILE A 345 -2.46 -4.93 25.07
C ILE A 345 -1.67 -6.11 25.64
N ASN A 346 -1.41 -7.14 24.84
CA ASN A 346 -0.60 -8.28 25.26
C ASN A 346 0.83 -7.86 25.61
N GLN A 347 1.43 -6.94 24.84
CA GLN A 347 2.78 -6.43 25.12
C GLN A 347 2.83 -5.62 26.42
N ILE A 348 1.83 -4.78 26.68
CA ILE A 348 1.71 -4.03 27.94
C ILE A 348 1.55 -5.00 29.12
N ASN A 349 0.64 -5.98 29.01
CA ASN A 349 0.47 -7.00 30.04
C ASN A 349 1.78 -7.80 30.27
N LYS A 350 2.54 -8.09 29.21
CA LYS A 350 3.83 -8.77 29.33
C LYS A 350 4.86 -7.91 30.05
N LEU A 351 4.93 -6.62 29.71
CA LEU A 351 5.79 -5.65 30.38
C LEU A 351 5.46 -5.55 31.88
N GLU A 352 4.17 -5.46 32.24
CA GLU A 352 3.72 -5.38 33.63
C GLU A 352 4.05 -6.62 34.44
N ASN A 353 3.85 -7.82 33.86
CA ASN A 353 4.01 -9.08 34.59
C ASN A 353 5.45 -9.62 34.59
N LYS A 354 6.26 -9.26 33.59
CA LYS A 354 7.59 -9.83 33.37
C LYS A 354 8.70 -8.78 33.39
N ASN A 355 8.41 -7.49 33.57
CA ASN A 355 9.36 -6.38 33.48
C ASN A 355 10.09 -6.24 32.13
N LEU A 356 9.69 -6.99 31.10
CA LEU A 356 10.32 -6.94 29.79
C LEU A 356 9.27 -7.16 28.71
N ALA A 357 9.30 -6.32 27.67
CA ALA A 357 8.54 -6.51 26.44
C ALA A 357 9.37 -6.05 25.24
N PHE A 358 9.18 -6.72 24.10
CA PHE A 358 9.89 -6.39 22.86
C PHE A 358 8.89 -5.84 21.84
N PHE A 359 8.96 -4.55 21.57
CA PHE A 359 8.14 -3.86 20.59
C PHE A 359 8.81 -3.95 19.21
N HIS A 360 8.31 -4.83 18.35
CA HIS A 360 8.84 -4.99 16.98
C HIS A 360 8.34 -3.86 16.06
N ALA A 361 9.23 -2.94 15.70
CA ALA A 361 8.92 -1.68 15.02
C ALA A 361 7.93 -1.80 13.82
N PRO A 362 8.04 -2.79 12.90
CA PRO A 362 7.11 -2.94 11.79
C PRO A 362 5.65 -3.16 12.18
N PHE A 363 5.36 -3.67 13.38
CA PHE A 363 3.99 -3.85 13.87
C PHE A 363 3.37 -2.56 14.41
N PHE A 364 4.19 -1.59 14.82
CA PHE A 364 3.72 -0.37 15.45
C PHE A 364 3.75 0.84 14.52
N HIS A 365 4.64 0.86 13.52
CA HIS A 365 4.90 2.05 12.69
C HIS A 365 4.58 1.83 11.21
N LYS A 366 3.29 1.84 10.86
CA LYS A 366 2.80 1.64 9.48
C LYS A 366 3.48 2.59 8.47
N LEU A 367 3.57 3.88 8.81
CA LEU A 367 4.12 4.92 7.91
C LEU A 367 5.60 4.66 7.57
N VAL A 368 6.39 4.12 8.51
CA VAL A 368 7.79 3.75 8.27
C VAL A 368 7.90 2.64 7.22
N GLY A 369 6.90 1.74 7.17
CA GLY A 369 6.80 0.71 6.13
C GLY A 369 6.52 1.28 4.73
N GLU A 370 5.70 2.33 4.64
CA GLU A 370 5.31 2.96 3.36
C GLU A 370 6.50 3.61 2.63
N VAL A 371 7.49 4.12 3.37
CA VAL A 371 8.69 4.74 2.78
C VAL A 371 9.81 3.73 2.47
N ARG A 372 9.59 2.43 2.67
CA ARG A 372 10.64 1.41 2.50
C ARG A 372 11.13 1.29 1.05
N GLU A 373 10.21 1.32 0.09
CA GLU A 373 10.52 1.20 -1.34
C GLU A 373 11.42 2.34 -1.80
N VAL A 374 10.99 3.60 -1.59
CA VAL A 374 11.75 4.78 -1.98
C VAL A 374 13.12 4.85 -1.31
N ARG A 375 13.23 4.44 -0.04
CA ARG A 375 14.52 4.38 0.66
C ARG A 375 15.44 3.30 0.09
N GLY A 376 14.88 2.16 -0.33
CA GLY A 376 15.61 1.10 -1.01
C GLY A 376 16.18 1.56 -2.35
N GLU A 377 15.39 2.28 -3.14
CA GLU A 377 15.83 2.85 -4.42
C GLU A 377 16.87 3.96 -4.26
N LEU A 378 16.71 4.83 -3.26
CA LEU A 378 17.65 5.92 -2.99
C LEU A 378 19.05 5.40 -2.64
N GLY A 379 19.15 4.30 -1.88
CA GLY A 379 20.43 3.71 -1.48
C GLY A 379 21.33 4.61 -0.60
N ILE A 380 20.83 5.76 -0.16
CA ILE A 380 21.55 6.74 0.67
C ILE A 380 20.81 6.99 1.98
N ARG A 381 21.51 7.62 2.94
CA ARG A 381 20.94 7.98 4.24
C ARG A 381 19.88 9.07 4.10
N THR A 382 18.85 8.97 4.94
CA THR A 382 17.73 9.92 5.02
C THR A 382 17.37 10.15 6.48
N VAL A 383 16.41 11.03 6.75
CA VAL A 383 15.92 11.33 8.11
C VAL A 383 15.41 10.07 8.82
N PHE A 384 14.93 9.07 8.08
CA PHE A 384 14.49 7.79 8.64
C PHE A 384 15.62 6.94 9.25
N ASN A 385 16.89 7.24 8.96
CA ASN A 385 18.02 6.57 9.60
C ASN A 385 18.20 7.00 11.07
N VAL A 386 17.68 8.15 11.48
CA VAL A 386 17.73 8.60 12.88
C VAL A 386 16.42 8.34 13.64
N LEU A 387 15.32 8.07 12.93
CA LEU A 387 14.00 7.95 13.56
C LEU A 387 13.76 6.69 14.40
N GLY A 388 14.42 5.57 14.10
CA GLY A 388 14.08 4.27 14.69
C GLY A 388 13.93 4.29 16.22
N PRO A 389 14.99 4.64 16.98
CA PRO A 389 14.89 4.76 18.44
C PRO A 389 13.99 5.91 18.95
N LEU A 390 13.74 6.96 18.16
CA LEU A 390 12.87 8.07 18.55
C LEU A 390 11.38 7.71 18.52
N LEU A 391 11.01 6.67 17.76
CA LEU A 391 9.61 6.27 17.54
C LEU A 391 9.08 5.29 18.59
N HIS A 392 9.64 5.26 19.81
CA HIS A 392 9.17 4.32 20.83
C HIS A 392 7.63 4.40 21.06
N PRO A 393 6.89 3.27 21.07
CA PRO A 393 5.42 3.28 21.17
C PRO A 393 4.85 3.89 22.45
N ASN A 394 5.56 3.84 23.57
CA ASN A 394 5.22 4.63 24.76
C ASN A 394 5.65 6.08 24.58
N ARG A 395 4.67 6.98 24.44
CA ARG A 395 4.94 8.43 24.28
C ARG A 395 5.46 9.09 25.55
N LYS A 396 5.29 8.44 26.70
CA LYS A 396 5.72 8.89 28.03
C LYS A 396 6.95 8.14 28.57
N LEU A 397 7.68 7.43 27.70
CA LEU A 397 8.92 6.75 28.08
C LEU A 397 9.87 7.74 28.77
N LYS A 398 10.37 7.38 29.96
CA LYS A 398 11.24 8.26 30.76
C LYS A 398 12.71 8.05 30.48
N TYR A 399 13.12 6.79 30.32
CA TYR A 399 14.53 6.42 30.28
C TYR A 399 14.90 5.81 28.93
N GLN A 400 16.08 6.16 28.41
CA GLN A 400 16.53 5.60 27.13
C GLN A 400 18.06 5.57 27.01
N LEU A 401 18.63 4.38 26.84
CA LEU A 401 20.01 4.21 26.40
C LEU A 401 19.98 3.93 24.90
N VAL A 402 20.48 4.87 24.11
CA VAL A 402 20.47 4.78 22.65
C VAL A 402 21.87 4.92 22.08
N GLY A 403 22.26 3.98 21.23
CA GLY A 403 23.49 4.05 20.47
C GLY A 403 23.29 4.58 19.05
N LEU A 404 24.21 5.44 18.60
CA LEU A 404 24.21 6.00 17.25
C LEU A 404 25.52 5.67 16.52
N TYR A 405 25.43 5.28 15.25
CA TYR A 405 26.65 5.12 14.43
C TYR A 405 27.18 6.45 13.87
N HIS A 406 26.31 7.45 13.70
CA HIS A 406 26.63 8.71 13.01
C HIS A 406 26.93 9.85 13.99
N GLU A 407 28.18 10.32 14.03
CA GLU A 407 28.63 11.35 14.97
C GLU A 407 27.93 12.73 14.82
N PRO A 408 27.70 13.28 13.61
CA PRO A 408 27.12 14.62 13.47
C PRO A 408 25.71 14.78 14.07
N VAL A 409 24.99 13.69 14.32
CA VAL A 409 23.62 13.73 14.86
C VAL A 409 23.57 13.49 16.37
N HIS A 410 24.71 13.30 17.03
CA HIS A 410 24.77 12.87 18.44
C HIS A 410 24.08 13.86 19.38
N ARG A 411 24.46 15.14 19.30
CA ARG A 411 23.88 16.20 20.15
C ARG A 411 22.42 16.49 19.78
N LEU A 412 22.14 16.56 18.48
CA LEU A 412 20.78 16.68 17.95
C LEU A 412 19.85 15.62 18.54
N TYR A 413 20.32 14.37 18.65
CA TYR A 413 19.53 13.27 19.18
C TYR A 413 19.18 13.47 20.66
N ALA A 414 20.16 13.87 21.47
CA ALA A 414 19.97 14.14 22.89
C ALA A 414 18.96 15.28 23.12
N GLU A 415 19.11 16.40 22.40
CA GLU A 415 18.17 17.52 22.45
C GLU A 415 16.77 17.09 22.00
N THR A 416 16.66 16.25 20.97
CA THR A 416 15.38 15.68 20.52
C THR A 416 14.73 14.79 21.58
N LEU A 417 15.50 13.93 22.25
CA LEU A 417 15.00 13.08 23.34
C LEU A 417 14.51 13.91 24.53
N GLN A 418 15.22 14.98 24.88
CA GLN A 418 14.77 15.93 25.91
C GLN A 418 13.42 16.56 25.52
N LEU A 419 13.28 17.05 24.29
CA LEU A 419 12.02 17.62 23.77
C LEU A 419 10.87 16.60 23.65
N LEU A 420 11.19 15.32 23.53
CA LEU A 420 10.24 14.19 23.59
C LEU A 420 9.88 13.80 25.03
N GLY A 421 10.50 14.41 26.03
CA GLY A 421 10.18 14.24 27.45
C GLY A 421 10.97 13.13 28.15
N ARG A 422 12.14 12.73 27.65
CA ARG A 422 13.01 11.79 28.38
C ARG A 422 13.61 12.47 29.61
N GLU A 423 13.42 11.87 30.77
CA GLU A 423 13.97 12.36 32.04
C GLU A 423 15.45 12.01 32.20
N HIS A 424 15.86 10.82 31.76
CA HIS A 424 17.25 10.39 31.77
C HIS A 424 17.55 9.58 30.51
N ALA A 425 18.39 10.09 29.62
CA ALA A 425 18.78 9.37 28.42
C ALA A 425 20.28 9.47 28.17
N LEU A 426 20.86 8.38 27.69
CA LEU A 426 22.26 8.35 27.25
C LEU A 426 22.29 8.12 25.75
N VAL A 427 22.83 9.09 25.02
CA VAL A 427 23.13 8.95 23.60
C VAL A 427 24.60 8.59 23.48
N VAL A 428 24.90 7.36 23.06
CA VAL A 428 26.26 6.79 23.07
C VAL A 428 26.76 6.52 21.66
N ARG A 429 28.08 6.62 21.48
CA ARG A 429 28.76 6.23 20.25
C ARG A 429 30.20 5.90 20.56
N GLY A 430 30.66 4.71 20.19
CA GLY A 430 32.07 4.37 20.21
C GLY A 430 32.86 5.22 19.23
N ASN A 431 34.07 5.65 19.59
CA ASN A 431 34.97 6.38 18.69
C ASN A 431 35.44 5.51 17.51
N ASP A 432 35.36 4.19 17.66
CA ASP A 432 35.47 3.19 16.59
C ASP A 432 34.28 3.18 15.61
N GLY A 433 33.20 3.88 15.93
CA GLY A 433 31.97 3.98 15.14
C GLY A 433 30.85 3.03 15.57
N LEU A 434 31.06 2.24 16.62
CA LEU A 434 30.05 1.32 17.14
C LEU A 434 28.85 2.08 17.73
N ASP A 435 27.63 1.58 17.49
CA ASP A 435 26.40 2.13 18.07
C ASP A 435 26.06 1.48 19.42
N GLU A 436 27.08 1.25 20.25
CA GLU A 436 26.99 0.73 21.62
C GLU A 436 28.09 1.41 22.46
N ILE A 437 28.09 1.22 23.78
CA ILE A 437 29.26 1.55 24.60
C ILE A 437 30.34 0.50 24.31
N THR A 438 31.36 0.89 23.56
CA THR A 438 32.38 -0.03 23.06
C THR A 438 33.40 -0.40 24.15
N ILE A 439 33.99 -1.58 24.00
CA ILE A 439 35.21 -1.98 24.72
C ILE A 439 36.44 -1.97 23.80
N CYS A 440 36.29 -1.61 22.52
CA CYS A 440 37.39 -1.56 21.56
C CYS A 440 38.05 -0.17 21.51
N ASP A 441 37.29 0.88 21.83
CA ASP A 441 37.78 2.26 21.88
C ASP A 441 37.15 3.06 23.04
N ASP A 442 37.39 4.36 23.10
CA ASP A 442 36.66 5.28 23.95
C ASP A 442 35.23 5.48 23.44
N THR A 443 34.29 5.73 24.35
CA THR A 443 32.89 6.01 24.00
C THR A 443 32.55 7.45 24.33
N LYS A 444 32.02 8.18 23.34
CA LYS A 444 31.42 9.49 23.54
C LYS A 444 29.98 9.33 24.03
N ILE A 445 29.60 10.11 25.04
CA ILE A 445 28.27 10.10 25.64
C ILE A 445 27.72 11.52 25.72
N ILE A 446 26.48 11.68 25.27
CA ILE A 446 25.68 12.87 25.53
C ILE A 446 24.50 12.45 26.41
N GLU A 447 24.58 12.83 27.67
CA GLU A 447 23.60 12.50 28.72
C GLU A 447 22.56 13.62 28.81
N VAL A 448 21.29 13.24 28.68
CA VAL A 448 20.14 14.06 29.03
C VAL A 448 19.74 13.70 30.45
N LYS A 449 19.71 14.68 31.35
CA LYS A 449 19.27 14.51 32.74
C LYS A 449 18.35 15.66 33.10
N ARG A 450 17.04 15.44 32.92
CA ARG A 450 15.98 16.46 33.01
C ARG A 450 16.32 17.65 32.10
N ASP A 451 16.55 18.81 32.67
CA ASP A 451 16.83 20.06 31.93
C ASP A 451 18.31 20.22 31.54
N GLN A 452 19.18 19.27 31.89
CA GLN A 452 20.61 19.34 31.62
C GLN A 452 21.03 18.38 30.51
N ILE A 453 21.97 18.84 29.68
CA ILE A 453 22.67 18.03 28.69
C ILE A 453 24.16 18.09 29.02
N LEU A 454 24.76 16.94 29.29
CA LEU A 454 26.17 16.76 29.63
C LEU A 454 26.86 15.99 28.51
N GLU A 455 28.08 16.40 28.16
CA GLU A 455 28.87 15.74 27.12
C GLU A 455 30.21 15.32 27.72
N TYR A 456 30.52 14.03 27.64
CA TYR A 456 31.75 13.45 28.17
C TYR A 456 32.17 12.20 27.40
N THR A 457 33.40 11.78 27.63
CA THR A 457 33.98 10.57 27.03
C THR A 457 34.42 9.63 28.14
N ILE A 458 34.21 8.34 27.94
CA ILE A 458 34.64 7.29 28.86
C ILE A 458 35.58 6.31 28.16
N SER A 459 36.42 5.67 28.95
CA SER A 459 37.25 4.55 28.50
C SER A 459 36.81 3.24 29.20
N PRO A 460 36.97 2.07 28.56
CA PRO A 460 36.66 0.78 29.19
C PRO A 460 37.46 0.53 30.48
N GLU A 461 38.71 1.00 30.52
CA GLU A 461 39.61 0.84 31.67
C GLU A 461 39.11 1.56 32.91
N SER A 462 38.39 2.68 32.73
CA SER A 462 37.79 3.44 33.84
C SER A 462 36.74 2.62 34.62
N PHE A 463 36.23 1.54 34.01
CA PHE A 463 35.29 0.59 34.60
C PHE A 463 35.90 -0.80 34.84
N GLY A 464 37.23 -0.91 34.74
CA GLY A 464 37.98 -2.13 34.97
C GLY A 464 37.79 -3.19 33.89
N PHE A 465 37.54 -2.78 32.64
CA PHE A 465 37.56 -3.66 31.47
C PHE A 465 38.86 -3.45 30.68
N LYS A 466 39.28 -4.49 29.96
CA LYS A 466 40.41 -4.40 29.03
C LYS A 466 39.89 -4.10 27.63
N ARG A 467 40.67 -3.36 26.84
CA ARG A 467 40.35 -3.22 25.42
C ARG A 467 40.41 -4.55 24.70
N ALA A 468 39.50 -4.74 23.77
CA ALA A 468 39.42 -5.91 22.90
C ALA A 468 39.52 -5.49 21.42
N PHE A 469 39.86 -6.43 20.55
CA PHE A 469 39.72 -6.24 19.12
C PHE A 469 38.26 -6.44 18.68
N HIS A 470 37.84 -5.75 17.62
CA HIS A 470 36.51 -5.91 17.03
C HIS A 470 36.15 -7.37 16.70
N SER A 471 37.13 -8.17 16.28
CA SER A 471 36.95 -9.61 16.01
C SER A 471 36.55 -10.41 17.24
N GLU A 472 36.90 -9.95 18.45
CA GLU A 472 36.57 -10.64 19.70
C GLU A 472 35.11 -10.43 20.10
N ILE A 473 34.50 -9.30 19.68
CA ILE A 473 33.08 -8.98 19.91
C ILE A 473 32.18 -9.28 18.70
N GLU A 474 32.74 -9.77 17.59
CA GLU A 474 31.98 -10.16 16.42
C GLU A 474 31.02 -11.32 16.75
N GLY A 475 29.79 -11.18 16.27
CA GLY A 475 28.74 -12.18 16.30
C GLY A 475 28.63 -12.94 14.98
N GLY A 476 27.53 -13.69 14.86
CA GLY A 476 27.31 -14.66 13.81
C GLY A 476 25.90 -14.63 13.23
N THR A 477 25.43 -15.80 12.81
CA THR A 477 24.03 -16.03 12.43
C THR A 477 23.09 -15.77 13.62
N ALA A 478 21.79 -15.74 13.36
CA ALA A 478 20.80 -15.58 14.44
C ALA A 478 20.89 -16.72 15.47
N GLU A 479 21.15 -17.95 15.01
CA GLU A 479 21.38 -19.12 15.86
C GLU A 479 22.64 -18.98 16.71
N GLU A 480 23.76 -18.59 16.10
CA GLU A 480 25.04 -18.40 16.80
C GLU A 480 24.91 -17.30 17.87
N ASN A 481 24.29 -16.17 17.51
CA ASN A 481 24.07 -15.09 18.47
C ASN A 481 23.09 -15.47 19.59
N ALA A 482 22.07 -16.27 19.31
CA ALA A 482 21.16 -16.77 20.34
C ALA A 482 21.89 -17.67 21.35
N GLU A 483 22.76 -18.57 20.88
CA GLU A 483 23.55 -19.43 21.77
C GLU A 483 24.60 -18.64 22.58
N ILE A 484 25.26 -17.66 21.96
CA ILE A 484 26.15 -16.74 22.69
C ILE A 484 25.37 -15.99 23.77
N LEU A 485 24.19 -15.45 23.46
CA LEU A 485 23.38 -14.72 24.40
C LEU A 485 22.95 -15.62 25.58
N LYS A 486 22.50 -16.85 25.32
CA LYS A 486 22.20 -17.82 26.39
C LYS A 486 23.41 -18.06 27.29
N ARG A 487 24.61 -18.27 26.73
CA ARG A 487 25.85 -18.45 27.52
C ARG A 487 26.20 -17.22 28.36
N ILE A 488 25.98 -16.01 27.84
CA ILE A 488 26.14 -14.76 28.61
C ILE A 488 25.15 -14.71 29.78
N LEU A 489 23.87 -14.98 29.54
CA LEU A 489 22.84 -14.94 30.58
C LEU A 489 23.06 -16.01 31.68
N LYS A 490 23.65 -17.16 31.33
CA LYS A 490 24.08 -18.21 32.27
C LYS A 490 25.36 -17.89 33.04
N GLY A 491 26.12 -16.87 32.61
CA GLY A 491 27.47 -16.61 33.14
C GLY A 491 28.56 -17.58 32.66
N GLU A 492 28.29 -18.38 31.62
CA GLU A 492 29.23 -19.34 31.01
C GLU A 492 30.16 -18.68 29.96
N GLU A 493 29.83 -17.47 29.51
CA GLU A 493 30.67 -16.66 28.62
C GLU A 493 31.52 -15.69 29.46
N LYS A 494 32.83 -15.66 29.21
CA LYS A 494 33.80 -14.83 29.95
C LYS A 494 34.80 -14.11 29.03
N SER A 495 34.48 -14.00 27.74
CA SER A 495 35.26 -13.26 26.74
C SER A 495 34.86 -11.79 26.64
N ALA A 496 35.50 -11.05 25.73
CA ALA A 496 35.15 -9.68 25.36
C ALA A 496 33.64 -9.48 25.06
N LYS A 497 32.96 -10.51 24.56
CA LYS A 497 31.49 -10.52 24.34
C LYS A 497 30.71 -10.35 25.63
N PHE A 498 31.17 -10.95 26.72
CA PHE A 498 30.58 -10.76 28.04
C PHE A 498 30.86 -9.36 28.57
N ASP A 499 32.11 -8.91 28.46
CA ASP A 499 32.56 -7.61 28.98
C ASP A 499 31.79 -6.44 28.36
N ILE A 500 31.57 -6.44 27.03
CA ILE A 500 30.79 -5.39 26.36
C ILE A 500 29.33 -5.38 26.82
N VAL A 501 28.72 -6.55 27.07
CA VAL A 501 27.36 -6.65 27.60
C VAL A 501 27.28 -6.11 29.03
N VAL A 502 28.23 -6.47 29.90
CA VAL A 502 28.25 -5.97 31.28
C VAL A 502 28.45 -4.46 31.30
N LEU A 503 29.38 -3.92 30.49
CA LEU A 503 29.60 -2.48 30.41
C LEU A 503 28.34 -1.73 29.97
N ASN A 504 27.65 -2.18 28.92
CA ASN A 504 26.39 -1.55 28.49
C ASN A 504 25.27 -1.71 29.54
N ALA A 505 25.19 -2.86 30.22
CA ALA A 505 24.22 -3.07 31.30
C ALA A 505 24.47 -2.14 32.51
N MET A 506 25.73 -1.83 32.83
CA MET A 506 26.07 -0.87 33.89
C MET A 506 25.47 0.51 33.62
N PHE A 507 25.61 0.99 32.38
CA PHE A 507 25.01 2.26 31.95
C PHE A 507 23.50 2.15 31.78
N GLY A 508 22.95 0.99 31.41
CA GLY A 508 21.51 0.74 31.41
C GLY A 508 20.88 0.91 32.80
N LEU A 509 21.50 0.33 33.85
CA LEU A 509 21.04 0.50 35.23
C LEU A 509 21.17 1.94 35.73
N TYR A 510 22.26 2.63 35.37
CA TYR A 510 22.44 4.04 35.67
C TYR A 510 21.35 4.90 34.99
N THR A 511 21.07 4.66 33.71
CA THR A 511 20.05 5.38 32.94
C THR A 511 18.65 5.16 33.52
N ALA A 512 18.37 3.94 33.99
CA ALA A 512 17.14 3.59 34.69
C ALA A 512 17.05 4.11 36.14
N ASN A 513 18.02 4.93 36.58
CA ASN A 513 18.13 5.48 37.93
C ASN A 513 18.20 4.43 39.06
N MET A 514 18.61 3.19 38.76
CA MET A 514 18.80 2.15 39.78
C MET A 514 20.07 2.38 40.59
N VAL A 515 21.09 2.98 39.97
CA VAL A 515 22.34 3.39 40.62
C VAL A 515 22.64 4.85 40.28
N ASP A 516 23.34 5.54 41.18
CA ASP A 516 23.72 6.95 41.01
C ASP A 516 25.04 7.13 40.21
N HIS A 517 25.76 6.05 39.93
CA HIS A 517 26.97 6.04 39.11
C HIS A 517 27.17 4.67 38.44
N PRO A 518 27.54 4.60 37.14
CA PRO A 518 27.67 3.32 36.43
C PRO A 518 28.64 2.33 37.09
N ALA A 519 29.71 2.80 37.72
CA ALA A 519 30.67 1.92 38.41
C ALA A 519 30.04 1.07 39.54
N LYS A 520 28.96 1.54 40.19
CA LYS A 520 28.28 0.80 41.27
C LYS A 520 27.42 -0.35 40.74
N ALA A 521 27.13 -0.39 39.45
CA ALA A 521 26.31 -1.43 38.83
C ALA A 521 27.07 -2.74 38.58
N LYS A 522 28.40 -2.70 38.45
CA LYS A 522 29.18 -3.85 37.97
C LYS A 522 28.99 -5.08 38.86
N GLU A 523 29.22 -4.93 40.16
CA GLU A 523 29.11 -6.04 41.12
C GLU A 523 27.68 -6.61 41.18
N LEU A 524 26.67 -5.74 41.14
CA LEU A 524 25.25 -6.14 41.13
C LEU A 524 24.89 -6.98 39.91
N ILE A 525 25.39 -6.60 38.73
CA ILE A 525 25.18 -7.35 37.48
C ILE A 525 25.87 -8.71 37.54
N LEU A 526 27.13 -8.73 37.98
CA LEU A 526 27.90 -9.98 38.08
C LEU A 526 27.24 -10.96 39.06
N GLU A 527 26.82 -10.50 40.24
CA GLU A 527 26.11 -11.31 41.22
C GLU A 527 24.78 -11.84 40.66
N ALA A 528 24.01 -11.01 39.94
CA ALA A 528 22.74 -11.44 39.32
C ALA A 528 22.95 -12.51 38.23
N ILE A 529 24.04 -12.42 37.47
CA ILE A 529 24.37 -13.43 36.44
C ILE A 529 24.89 -14.71 37.11
N GLU A 530 25.83 -14.60 38.05
CA GLU A 530 26.48 -15.75 38.70
C GLU A 530 25.55 -16.53 39.62
N SER A 531 24.57 -15.87 40.23
CA SER A 531 23.50 -16.53 41.00
C SER A 531 22.50 -17.30 40.13
N GLY A 532 22.57 -17.17 38.79
CA GLY A 532 21.64 -17.78 37.85
C GLY A 532 20.32 -17.01 37.67
N LYS A 533 20.09 -15.95 38.46
CA LYS A 533 18.86 -15.15 38.44
C LYS A 533 18.51 -14.63 37.04
N VAL A 534 19.51 -14.16 36.28
CA VAL A 534 19.31 -13.65 34.91
C VAL A 534 18.87 -14.76 33.95
N TYR A 535 19.48 -15.95 34.06
CA TYR A 535 19.10 -17.08 33.22
C TYR A 535 17.73 -17.65 33.57
N GLU A 536 17.41 -17.76 34.86
CA GLU A 536 16.07 -18.16 35.32
C GLU A 536 14.98 -17.20 34.84
N PHE A 537 15.26 -15.89 34.87
CA PHE A 537 14.38 -14.88 34.31
C PHE A 537 14.14 -15.10 32.81
N TYR A 538 15.20 -15.34 32.03
CA TYR A 538 15.09 -15.67 30.62
C TYR A 538 14.25 -16.93 30.37
N GLU A 539 14.51 -18.04 31.09
CA GLU A 539 13.73 -19.27 30.93
C GLU A 539 12.25 -19.06 31.25
N ASN A 540 11.95 -18.34 32.34
CA ASN A 540 10.59 -17.98 32.73
C ASN A 540 9.91 -16.97 31.80
N TYR A 541 10.68 -16.24 31.00
CA TYR A 541 10.18 -15.32 30.00
C TYR A 541 9.82 -16.03 28.68
N THR A 542 10.54 -17.10 28.35
CA THR A 542 10.32 -17.92 27.15
C THR A 542 9.29 -19.05 27.30
N LYS A 543 9.02 -19.47 28.54
CA LYS A 543 7.90 -20.37 28.89
C LYS A 543 6.59 -19.60 28.90
#